data_AF-A0A8T3Y1D8-F1
#
_entry.id   AF-A0A8T3Y1D8-F1
#
_cell.length_a   1.000
_cell.length_b   1.000
_cell.length_c   1.000
_cell.angle_alpha   90.00
_cell.angle_beta   90.00
_cell.angle_gamma   90.00
#
_symmetry.space_group_name_H-M   'P 1'
#
loop_
_entity.id
_entity.type
_entity.pdbx_description
1 polymer ?
#
loop_
_entity_poly.entity_id
_entity_poly.type
_entity_poly.pdbx_seq_one_letter_code
_entity_poly.pdbx_strand_id
1 'polypeptide(L)'
;MADADIFGWLVAYHCTVNLQECIPHITGGRVIGHKGRQYYQGEENKFYTGTVIIANGDTLADRLIEDGVVKIPPTKKELYAKFRKVGSPREMHEYLSQQPEDGAQIYDGVNNRIAHVKTFNNSPPSVTESLNSEQLLPEDFASTDGSVTSREGVGNRTYIAMILPHGYENTEGFQIRQSAYGNLGMGKVTHFVRGQGLKQEFWLEYDNEKGIMGVHRKYVKGADGRIKLESEERKVVMPLKELGIAA
;
A
#
# COMPACT_ATOMS: atom_id res chain seq x y z
N MET A 1 4.01 -5.63 -22.07
CA MET A 1 3.53 -4.24 -21.90
C MET A 1 4.64 -3.48 -21.19
N ALA A 2 4.78 -2.17 -21.40
CA ALA A 2 5.66 -1.40 -20.53
C ALA A 2 4.95 -1.30 -19.17
N ASP A 3 5.29 -2.21 -18.25
CA ASP A 3 4.67 -2.27 -16.93
C ASP A 3 5.04 -0.99 -16.19
N ALA A 4 4.05 -0.12 -16.00
CA ALA A 4 4.22 1.06 -15.16
C ALA A 4 4.71 0.60 -13.77
N ASP A 5 5.79 1.20 -13.28
CA ASP A 5 6.35 0.90 -11.96
C ASP A 5 5.51 1.57 -10.86
N ILE A 6 4.26 1.11 -10.69
CA ILE A 6 3.31 1.66 -9.71
C ILE A 6 3.89 1.58 -8.31
N PHE A 7 4.60 0.49 -7.98
CA PHE A 7 5.26 0.35 -6.69
C PHE A 7 6.31 1.46 -6.49
N GLY A 8 7.21 1.66 -7.46
CA GLY A 8 8.18 2.75 -7.42
C GLY A 8 7.54 4.14 -7.33
N TRP A 9 6.41 4.36 -8.02
CA TRP A 9 5.66 5.61 -7.94
C TRP A 9 5.08 5.85 -6.55
N LEU A 10 4.54 4.81 -5.90
CA LEU A 10 4.02 4.87 -4.53
C LEU A 10 5.13 5.03 -3.49
N VAL A 11 6.28 4.39 -3.67
CA VAL A 11 7.47 4.61 -2.82
C VAL A 11 7.92 6.05 -2.92
N ALA A 12 8.04 6.58 -4.15
CA ALA A 12 8.37 7.99 -4.36
C ALA A 12 7.35 8.91 -3.67
N TYR A 13 6.04 8.68 -3.86
CA TYR A 13 4.98 9.45 -3.20
C TYR A 13 5.11 9.40 -1.67
N HIS A 14 5.36 8.21 -1.12
CA HIS A 14 5.49 8.04 0.32
C HIS A 14 6.69 8.79 0.90
N CYS A 15 7.82 8.81 0.20
CA CYS A 15 9.02 9.55 0.61
C CYS A 15 8.90 11.07 0.40
N THR A 16 8.27 11.53 -0.68
CA THR A 16 8.26 12.96 -1.03
C THR A 16 7.03 13.71 -0.54
N VAL A 17 5.92 13.03 -0.24
CA VAL A 17 4.68 13.64 0.22
C VAL A 17 4.36 13.20 1.65
N ASN A 18 4.07 11.90 1.86
CA ASN A 18 3.62 11.41 3.16
C ASN A 18 4.65 11.63 4.28
N LEU A 19 5.95 11.44 3.97
CA LEU A 19 7.01 11.71 4.94
C LEU A 19 7.08 13.20 5.27
N GLN A 20 6.96 14.10 4.29
CA GLN A 20 6.99 15.54 4.53
C GLN A 20 5.84 16.00 5.43
N GLU A 21 4.66 15.41 5.27
CA GLU A 21 3.50 15.64 6.16
C GLU A 21 3.77 15.16 7.59
N CYS A 22 4.59 14.12 7.77
CA CYS A 22 4.94 13.58 9.09
C CYS A 22 6.10 14.31 9.76
N ILE A 23 7.02 14.95 9.02
CA ILE A 23 8.24 15.59 9.58
C ILE A 23 7.95 16.52 10.77
N PRO A 24 6.97 17.44 10.72
CA PRO A 24 6.66 18.33 11.83
C PRO A 24 6.23 17.61 13.12
N HIS A 25 5.91 16.32 13.02
CA HIS A 25 5.41 15.48 14.11
C HIS A 25 6.44 14.45 14.57
N ILE A 26 7.66 14.42 14.00
CA ILE A 26 8.71 13.49 14.41
C ILE A 26 9.50 14.07 15.59
N THR A 27 9.49 13.33 16.71
CA THR A 27 10.31 13.64 17.89
C THR A 27 11.06 12.40 18.32
N GLY A 28 12.39 12.50 18.47
CA GLY A 28 13.23 11.37 18.88
C GLY A 28 13.11 10.17 17.92
N GLY A 29 12.94 10.44 16.62
CA GLY A 29 12.84 9.40 15.61
C GLY A 29 11.49 8.70 15.48
N ARG A 30 10.46 9.21 16.16
CA ARG A 30 9.11 8.63 16.12
C ARG A 30 8.08 9.69 15.81
N VAL A 31 7.07 9.34 15.01
CA VAL A 31 5.90 10.18 14.78
C VAL A 31 5.05 10.22 16.05
N ILE A 32 4.79 11.44 16.52
CA ILE A 32 4.00 11.75 17.70
C ILE A 32 2.62 12.22 17.25
N GLY A 33 1.58 11.47 17.62
CA GLY A 33 0.19 11.80 17.31
C GLY A 33 -0.33 12.98 18.14
N HIS A 34 -1.59 13.33 17.87
CA HIS A 34 -2.29 14.36 18.64
C HIS A 34 -2.37 13.96 20.12
N LYS A 35 -2.08 14.90 21.03
CA LYS A 35 -1.89 14.70 22.49
C LYS A 35 -0.53 14.17 22.94
N GLY A 36 0.49 14.18 22.08
CA GLY A 36 1.86 13.87 22.48
C GLY A 36 2.16 12.38 22.66
N ARG A 37 1.24 11.49 22.24
CA ARG A 37 1.44 10.03 22.30
C ARG A 37 2.03 9.52 21.00
N GLN A 38 2.98 8.58 21.09
CA GLN A 38 3.53 7.86 19.95
C GLN A 38 2.48 6.96 19.29
N TYR A 39 2.59 6.77 17.98
CA TYR A 39 1.87 5.70 17.28
C TYR A 39 2.58 4.36 17.48
N TYR A 40 1.86 3.37 18.00
CA TYR A 40 2.35 2.00 18.10
C TYR A 40 2.08 1.21 16.81
N GLN A 41 2.84 0.14 16.57
CA GLN A 41 2.65 -0.69 15.38
C GLN A 41 1.20 -1.19 15.30
N GLY A 42 0.61 -1.12 14.11
CA GLY A 42 -0.81 -1.42 13.88
C GLY A 42 -1.78 -0.25 14.07
N GLU A 43 -1.41 0.81 14.80
CA GLU A 43 -2.27 1.98 14.97
C GLU A 43 -2.26 2.88 13.72
N GLU A 44 -3.41 3.44 13.34
CA GLU A 44 -3.51 4.30 12.16
C GLU A 44 -2.92 5.69 12.40
N ASN A 45 -1.87 6.03 11.62
CA ASN A 45 -1.29 7.37 11.59
C ASN A 45 -2.16 8.32 10.76
N LYS A 46 -2.70 9.37 11.39
CA LYS A 46 -3.66 10.27 10.75
C LYS A 46 -3.05 11.46 9.99
N PHE A 47 -1.72 11.56 9.95
CA PHE A 47 -1.04 12.69 9.29
C PHE A 47 -0.99 12.58 7.77
N TYR A 48 -1.14 11.37 7.22
CA TYR A 48 -1.22 11.14 5.79
C TYR A 48 -2.31 10.11 5.45
N THR A 49 -2.70 10.07 4.18
CA THR A 49 -3.75 9.19 3.68
C THR A 49 -3.14 7.89 3.13
N GLY A 50 -3.62 6.74 3.60
CA GLY A 50 -3.31 5.46 2.95
C GLY A 50 -4.01 5.36 1.59
N THR A 51 -3.48 4.55 0.68
CA THR A 51 -4.07 4.32 -0.66
C THR A 51 -4.08 2.85 -1.00
N VAL A 52 -4.97 2.41 -1.89
CA VAL A 52 -5.00 1.02 -2.40
C VAL A 52 -5.26 1.08 -3.89
N ILE A 53 -4.30 0.65 -4.71
CA ILE A 53 -4.45 0.58 -6.16
C ILE A 53 -4.55 -0.88 -6.56
N ILE A 54 -5.59 -1.23 -7.30
CA ILE A 54 -5.72 -2.53 -7.95
C ILE A 54 -5.46 -2.33 -9.42
N ALA A 55 -4.35 -2.86 -9.89
CA ALA A 55 -3.88 -2.69 -11.25
C ALA A 55 -4.16 -3.94 -12.09
N ASN A 56 -4.56 -3.70 -13.33
CA ASN A 56 -4.69 -4.71 -14.37
C ASN A 56 -4.45 -4.02 -15.72
N GLY A 57 -4.35 -4.80 -16.79
CA GLY A 57 -4.29 -4.28 -18.16
C GLY A 57 -5.48 -3.35 -18.47
N ASP A 58 -6.62 -3.91 -18.88
CA ASP A 58 -7.78 -3.15 -19.39
C ASP A 58 -9.15 -3.72 -19.00
N THR A 59 -9.21 -4.99 -18.56
CA THR A 59 -10.48 -5.72 -18.36
C THR A 59 -10.99 -5.72 -16.93
N LEU A 60 -10.17 -5.35 -15.94
CA LEU A 60 -10.54 -5.48 -14.53
C LEU A 60 -11.78 -4.65 -14.16
N ALA A 61 -11.91 -3.42 -14.64
CA ALA A 61 -13.06 -2.58 -14.30
C ALA A 61 -14.38 -3.23 -14.71
N ASP A 62 -14.43 -3.84 -15.89
CA ASP A 62 -15.61 -4.55 -16.38
C ASP A 62 -15.91 -5.81 -15.56
N ARG A 63 -14.89 -6.64 -15.30
CA ARG A 63 -15.04 -7.85 -14.48
C ARG A 63 -15.53 -7.53 -13.06
N LEU A 64 -14.97 -6.49 -12.44
CA LEU A 64 -15.38 -6.07 -11.10
C LEU A 64 -16.82 -5.54 -11.05
N ILE A 65 -17.30 -4.95 -12.14
CA ILE A 65 -18.70 -4.51 -12.27
C ILE A 65 -19.62 -5.71 -12.44
N GLU A 66 -19.29 -6.61 -13.38
CA GLU A 66 -20.08 -7.81 -13.68
C GLU A 66 -20.23 -8.72 -12.46
N ASP A 67 -19.16 -8.85 -11.67
CA ASP A 67 -19.15 -9.66 -10.44
C ASP A 67 -19.75 -8.93 -9.23
N GLY A 68 -20.20 -7.68 -9.37
CA GLY A 68 -20.75 -6.88 -8.27
C GLY A 68 -19.74 -6.56 -7.15
N VAL A 69 -18.44 -6.61 -7.46
CA VAL A 69 -17.36 -6.29 -6.52
C VAL A 69 -17.24 -4.80 -6.31
N VAL A 70 -17.34 -4.03 -7.39
CA VAL A 70 -17.47 -2.57 -7.28
C VAL A 70 -18.95 -2.26 -7.09
N LYS A 71 -19.34 -1.83 -5.90
CA LYS A 71 -20.70 -1.36 -5.64
C LYS A 71 -20.84 0.03 -6.30
N ILE A 72 -21.11 0.07 -7.61
CA ILE A 72 -21.09 1.34 -8.35
C ILE A 72 -22.26 2.26 -7.94
N PRO A 73 -22.06 3.59 -7.86
CA PRO A 73 -23.09 4.58 -8.23
C PRO A 73 -23.50 4.44 -9.74
N PRO A 74 -24.58 5.06 -10.25
CA PRO A 74 -25.39 4.48 -11.35
C PRO A 74 -24.70 4.27 -12.72
N THR A 75 -24.52 3.01 -13.16
CA THR A 75 -24.08 2.57 -14.52
C THR A 75 -22.56 2.52 -14.82
N LYS A 76 -22.15 1.56 -15.66
CA LYS A 76 -20.78 1.42 -16.23
C LYS A 76 -20.26 2.74 -16.82
N LYS A 77 -21.11 3.48 -17.52
CA LYS A 77 -20.76 4.77 -18.14
C LYS A 77 -20.21 5.77 -17.13
N GLU A 78 -20.75 5.80 -15.91
CA GLU A 78 -20.29 6.74 -14.87
C GLU A 78 -18.92 6.38 -14.31
N LEU A 79 -18.59 5.09 -14.14
CA LEU A 79 -17.24 4.69 -13.73
C LEU A 79 -16.22 5.07 -14.80
N TYR A 80 -16.52 4.75 -16.07
CA TYR A 80 -15.64 5.08 -17.19
C TYR A 80 -15.41 6.60 -17.34
N ALA A 81 -16.40 7.43 -17.02
CA ALA A 81 -16.28 8.88 -17.00
C ALA A 81 -15.35 9.42 -15.89
N LYS A 82 -15.07 8.63 -14.83
CA LYS A 82 -14.17 9.00 -13.74
C LYS A 82 -12.71 8.67 -14.01
N PHE A 83 -12.41 7.87 -15.03
CA PHE A 83 -11.03 7.53 -15.35
C PHE A 83 -10.26 8.77 -15.80
N ARG A 84 -9.08 8.97 -15.21
CA ARG A 84 -8.14 10.03 -15.54
C ARG A 84 -6.83 9.42 -15.99
N LYS A 85 -6.19 10.02 -17.00
CA LYS A 85 -4.89 9.57 -17.49
C LYS A 85 -3.82 9.84 -16.43
N VAL A 86 -3.02 8.83 -16.10
CA VAL A 86 -1.82 8.90 -15.25
C VAL A 86 -0.75 8.02 -15.88
N GLY A 87 0.05 8.59 -16.78
CA GLY A 87 1.12 7.89 -17.50
C GLY A 87 2.50 8.09 -16.90
N SER A 88 2.60 8.82 -15.79
CA SER A 88 3.86 9.18 -15.15
C SER A 88 3.73 9.23 -13.63
N PRO A 89 4.87 9.10 -12.89
CA PRO A 89 4.86 9.23 -11.44
C PRO A 89 4.26 10.56 -10.97
N ARG A 90 4.58 11.66 -11.67
CA ARG A 90 4.05 12.99 -11.34
C ARG A 90 2.53 13.06 -11.46
N GLU A 91 1.96 12.56 -12.55
CA GLU A 91 0.49 12.56 -12.73
C GLU A 91 -0.20 11.65 -11.70
N MET A 92 0.42 10.53 -11.34
CA MET A 92 -0.08 9.67 -10.26
C MET A 92 -0.09 10.40 -8.92
N HIS A 93 0.98 11.15 -8.60
CA HIS A 93 1.06 11.95 -7.38
C HIS A 93 -0.02 13.02 -7.34
N GLU A 94 -0.15 13.80 -8.42
CA GLU A 94 -1.18 14.84 -8.56
C GLU A 94 -2.59 14.26 -8.43
N TYR A 95 -2.83 13.06 -8.97
CA TYR A 95 -4.09 12.36 -8.83
C TYR A 95 -4.37 11.95 -7.37
N LEU A 96 -3.43 11.27 -6.72
CA LEU A 96 -3.61 10.75 -5.35
C LEU A 96 -3.81 11.87 -4.32
N SER A 97 -3.11 13.00 -4.45
CA SER A 97 -3.30 14.16 -3.58
C SER A 97 -4.71 14.79 -3.69
N GLN A 98 -5.46 14.49 -4.74
CA GLN A 98 -6.84 14.96 -4.93
C GLN A 98 -7.91 13.96 -4.43
N GLN A 99 -7.52 12.80 -3.91
CA GLN A 99 -8.46 11.75 -3.45
C GLN A 99 -8.43 11.57 -1.93
N PRO A 100 -9.03 12.49 -1.15
CA PRO A 100 -9.07 12.37 0.31
C PRO A 100 -10.08 11.34 0.82
N GLU A 101 -10.95 10.83 -0.07
CA GLU A 101 -12.05 9.96 0.29
C GLU A 101 -11.61 8.51 0.50
N ASP A 102 -12.33 7.80 1.37
CA ASP A 102 -12.18 6.36 1.53
C ASP A 102 -12.54 5.62 0.24
N GLY A 103 -11.76 4.57 -0.05
CA GLY A 103 -11.98 3.69 -1.18
C GLY A 103 -10.69 3.04 -1.66
N ALA A 104 -10.73 2.55 -2.90
CA ALA A 104 -9.56 2.07 -3.62
C ALA A 104 -9.59 2.60 -5.06
N GLN A 105 -8.46 2.52 -5.73
CA GLN A 105 -8.27 2.96 -7.09
C GLN A 105 -8.17 1.75 -8.01
N ILE A 106 -8.77 1.83 -9.19
CA ILE A 106 -8.59 0.86 -10.27
C ILE A 106 -7.66 1.48 -11.30
N TYR A 107 -6.55 0.82 -11.60
CA TYR A 107 -5.60 1.25 -12.62
C TYR A 107 -5.68 0.33 -13.84
N ASP A 108 -5.90 0.94 -15.00
CA ASP A 108 -5.83 0.34 -16.33
C ASP A 108 -4.47 0.68 -16.93
N GLY A 109 -3.58 -0.30 -16.90
CA GLY A 109 -2.19 -0.18 -17.35
C GLY A 109 -2.02 -0.19 -18.87
N VAL A 110 -3.02 -0.64 -19.64
CA VAL A 110 -2.98 -0.54 -21.11
C VAL A 110 -3.19 0.90 -21.56
N ASN A 111 -4.14 1.59 -20.94
CA ASN A 111 -4.53 2.96 -21.30
C ASN A 111 -3.91 4.02 -20.37
N ASN A 112 -3.12 3.60 -19.38
CA ASN A 112 -2.51 4.45 -18.35
C ASN A 112 -3.54 5.38 -17.70
N ARG A 113 -4.61 4.81 -17.16
CA ARG A 113 -5.69 5.57 -16.55
C ARG A 113 -6.12 4.98 -15.21
N ILE A 114 -6.55 5.85 -14.31
CA ILE A 114 -6.94 5.48 -12.94
C ILE A 114 -8.32 6.05 -12.61
N ALA A 115 -9.11 5.30 -11.86
CA ALA A 115 -10.40 5.74 -11.34
C ALA A 115 -10.54 5.40 -9.85
N HIS A 116 -11.18 6.29 -9.10
CA HIS A 116 -11.47 6.07 -7.68
C HIS A 116 -12.82 5.37 -7.53
N VAL A 117 -12.84 4.35 -6.69
CA VAL A 117 -14.01 3.57 -6.31
C VAL A 117 -14.18 3.61 -4.80
N LYS A 118 -15.30 4.15 -4.34
CA LYS A 118 -15.62 4.33 -2.92
C LYS A 118 -15.81 3.01 -2.18
N THR A 119 -16.49 2.05 -2.82
CA THR A 119 -16.96 0.85 -2.12
C THR A 119 -16.64 -0.41 -2.89
N PHE A 120 -15.84 -1.27 -2.28
CA PHE A 120 -15.60 -2.63 -2.70
C PHE A 120 -16.43 -3.59 -1.84
N ASN A 121 -16.95 -4.63 -2.47
CA ASN A 121 -17.43 -5.82 -1.77
C ASN A 121 -16.21 -6.68 -1.42
N ASN A 122 -16.01 -6.95 -0.13
CA ASN A 122 -14.88 -7.75 0.36
C ASN A 122 -15.05 -9.25 0.15
N SER A 123 -16.12 -9.68 -0.53
CA SER A 123 -16.38 -11.08 -0.86
C SER A 123 -16.57 -11.22 -2.38
N PRO A 124 -15.49 -11.09 -3.17
CA PRO A 124 -15.58 -11.28 -4.61
C PRO A 124 -16.00 -12.73 -4.93
N PRO A 125 -17.05 -12.96 -5.76
CA PRO A 125 -17.52 -14.30 -6.10
C PRO A 125 -16.45 -15.21 -6.72
N SER A 126 -15.47 -14.60 -7.40
CA SER A 126 -14.33 -15.26 -8.01
C SER A 126 -13.36 -15.88 -6.99
N VAL A 127 -13.46 -15.54 -5.71
CA VAL A 127 -12.69 -16.19 -4.64
C VAL A 127 -13.57 -17.16 -3.88
N THR A 128 -13.45 -18.43 -4.24
CA THR A 128 -14.23 -19.54 -3.65
C THR A 128 -13.55 -20.18 -2.44
N GLU A 129 -12.25 -19.96 -2.25
CA GLU A 129 -11.48 -20.51 -1.15
C GLU A 129 -11.23 -19.46 -0.06
N SER A 130 -11.28 -19.87 1.21
CA SER A 130 -10.89 -19.00 2.32
C SER A 130 -9.40 -18.68 2.20
N LEU A 131 -9.07 -17.42 1.93
CA LEU A 131 -7.67 -16.99 1.95
C LEU A 131 -7.10 -17.12 3.36
N ASN A 132 -6.08 -17.97 3.52
CA ASN A 132 -5.26 -17.97 4.71
C ASN A 132 -4.19 -16.88 4.57
N SER A 133 -4.33 -15.78 5.31
CA SER A 133 -3.37 -14.67 5.30
C SER A 133 -1.94 -15.09 5.65
N GLU A 134 -1.76 -16.15 6.46
CA GLU A 134 -0.44 -16.69 6.84
C GLU A 134 0.33 -17.27 5.65
N GLN A 135 -0.37 -17.64 4.57
CA GLN A 135 0.26 -18.13 3.34
C GLN A 135 0.60 -17.01 2.35
N LEU A 136 0.08 -15.80 2.58
CA LEU A 136 0.21 -14.67 1.66
C LEU A 136 1.05 -13.52 2.25
N LEU A 137 1.36 -13.58 3.54
CA LEU A 137 2.09 -12.56 4.28
C LEU A 137 3.20 -13.19 5.12
N PRO A 138 4.34 -12.51 5.30
CA PRO A 138 5.33 -12.91 6.30
C PRO A 138 4.80 -12.69 7.73
N GLU A 139 5.38 -13.38 8.71
CA GLU A 139 4.95 -13.32 10.12
C GLU A 139 5.05 -11.89 10.70
N ASP A 140 6.07 -11.15 10.30
CA ASP A 140 6.35 -9.77 10.73
C ASP A 140 5.60 -8.71 9.92
N PHE A 141 4.58 -9.11 9.14
CA PHE A 141 3.87 -8.18 8.26
C PHE A 141 3.13 -7.08 9.04
N ALA A 142 2.53 -7.41 10.17
CA ALA A 142 1.74 -6.45 10.95
C ALA A 142 2.60 -5.66 11.95
N SER A 143 3.64 -6.28 12.49
CA SER A 143 4.58 -5.68 13.43
C SER A 143 5.95 -6.35 13.33
N THR A 144 7.02 -5.58 13.49
CA THR A 144 8.40 -6.12 13.48
C THR A 144 8.75 -6.91 14.74
N ASP A 145 8.01 -6.71 15.84
CA ASP A 145 8.26 -7.29 17.17
C ASP A 145 7.24 -8.35 17.57
N GLY A 146 6.27 -8.66 16.69
CA GLY A 146 5.20 -9.62 16.97
C GLY A 146 4.10 -9.09 17.90
N SER A 147 4.10 -7.79 18.25
CA SER A 147 3.05 -7.17 19.08
C SER A 147 1.66 -7.17 18.44
N VAL A 148 1.60 -7.27 17.11
CA VAL A 148 0.37 -7.39 16.33
C VAL A 148 0.53 -8.56 15.38
N THR A 149 -0.39 -9.51 15.45
CA THR A 149 -0.41 -10.65 14.54
C THR A 149 -0.86 -10.23 13.14
N SER A 150 -0.44 -10.96 12.10
CA SER A 150 -0.92 -10.70 10.73
C SER A 150 -2.45 -10.80 10.62
N ARG A 151 -3.08 -11.68 11.40
CA ARG A 151 -4.54 -11.82 11.45
C ARG A 151 -5.25 -10.58 11.99
N GLU A 152 -4.68 -9.92 13.00
CA GLU A 152 -5.23 -8.70 13.60
C GLU A 152 -4.84 -7.44 12.81
N GLY A 153 -3.66 -7.44 12.20
CA GLY A 153 -3.09 -6.29 11.50
C GLY A 153 -3.56 -6.13 10.04
N VAL A 154 -4.30 -7.09 9.48
CA VAL A 154 -4.86 -7.00 8.12
C VAL A 154 -6.24 -6.32 8.18
N GLY A 155 -6.25 -5.01 7.97
CA GLY A 155 -7.48 -4.24 7.79
C GLY A 155 -8.10 -4.43 6.39
N ASN A 156 -9.33 -3.93 6.21
CA ASN A 156 -10.11 -4.07 4.97
C ASN A 156 -9.34 -3.68 3.70
N ARG A 157 -8.59 -2.57 3.74
CA ARG A 157 -7.80 -2.08 2.60
C ARG A 157 -6.69 -3.07 2.20
N THR A 158 -6.00 -3.62 3.18
CA THR A 158 -4.96 -4.64 2.94
C THR A 158 -5.57 -5.94 2.44
N TYR A 159 -6.72 -6.32 3.00
CA TYR A 159 -7.47 -7.47 2.51
C TYR A 159 -7.88 -7.30 1.04
N ILE A 160 -8.42 -6.14 0.64
CA ILE A 160 -8.77 -5.83 -0.77
C ILE A 160 -7.54 -5.92 -1.69
N ALA A 161 -6.42 -5.32 -1.28
CA ALA A 161 -5.16 -5.36 -2.03
C ALA A 161 -4.63 -6.80 -2.22
N MET A 162 -4.98 -7.72 -1.32
CA MET A 162 -4.53 -9.12 -1.36
C MET A 162 -5.53 -10.05 -2.08
N ILE A 163 -6.83 -9.87 -1.84
CA ILE A 163 -7.90 -10.76 -2.33
C ILE A 163 -8.15 -10.60 -3.83
N LEU A 164 -8.10 -9.38 -4.37
CA LEU A 164 -8.41 -9.13 -5.78
C LEU A 164 -7.36 -9.70 -6.73
N PRO A 165 -6.04 -9.57 -6.47
CA PRO A 165 -5.03 -10.31 -7.22
C PRO A 165 -5.25 -11.82 -7.22
N HIS A 166 -5.80 -12.38 -6.13
CA HIS A 166 -6.07 -13.81 -6.06
C HIS A 166 -7.26 -14.24 -6.94
N GLY A 167 -8.35 -13.46 -6.91
CA GLY A 167 -9.57 -13.76 -7.67
C GLY A 167 -9.50 -13.44 -9.17
N TYR A 168 -8.65 -12.49 -9.58
CA TYR A 168 -8.61 -12.01 -10.97
C TYR A 168 -7.26 -12.24 -11.63
N GLU A 169 -7.25 -12.82 -12.84
CA GLU A 169 -6.03 -12.98 -13.64
C GLU A 169 -5.39 -11.63 -13.98
N ASN A 170 -4.05 -11.63 -14.06
CA ASN A 170 -3.21 -10.48 -14.40
C ASN A 170 -3.51 -9.25 -13.55
N THR A 171 -3.86 -9.45 -12.29
CA THR A 171 -4.22 -8.39 -11.35
C THR A 171 -3.17 -8.30 -10.25
N GLU A 172 -2.75 -7.08 -9.95
CA GLU A 172 -1.78 -6.75 -8.91
C GLU A 172 -2.41 -5.77 -7.93
N GLY A 173 -2.03 -5.87 -6.66
CA GLY A 173 -2.54 -5.04 -5.60
C GLY A 173 -1.42 -4.23 -4.97
N PHE A 174 -1.55 -2.92 -4.95
CA PHE A 174 -0.60 -2.01 -4.34
C PHE A 174 -1.27 -1.24 -3.23
N GLN A 175 -0.54 -0.93 -2.17
CA GLN A 175 -1.10 -0.19 -1.06
C GLN A 175 -0.04 0.67 -0.39
N ILE A 176 -0.44 1.85 0.09
CA ILE A 176 0.25 2.54 1.18
C ILE A 176 -0.63 2.36 2.41
N ARG A 177 -0.13 1.61 3.40
CA ARG A 177 -0.83 1.39 4.67
C ARG A 177 -0.80 2.66 5.49
N GLN A 178 -1.88 2.93 6.22
CA GLN A 178 -1.94 4.01 7.21
C GLN A 178 -1.47 3.56 8.60
N SER A 179 -1.62 2.26 8.89
CA SER A 179 -1.16 1.65 10.13
C SER A 179 0.36 1.76 10.27
N ALA A 180 0.81 2.32 11.39
CA ALA A 180 2.21 2.45 11.76
C ALA A 180 2.93 1.10 11.72
N TYR A 181 4.17 1.13 11.27
CA TYR A 181 5.07 -0.01 11.18
C TYR A 181 6.50 0.41 11.53
N GLY A 182 7.24 -0.49 12.19
CA GLY A 182 8.57 -0.19 12.69
C GLY A 182 8.60 0.94 13.70
N ASN A 183 9.80 1.51 13.92
CA ASN A 183 10.00 2.50 14.97
C ASN A 183 9.58 3.92 14.58
N LEU A 184 9.53 4.26 13.29
CA LEU A 184 9.20 5.62 12.85
C LEU A 184 7.72 5.96 13.08
N GLY A 185 6.82 4.97 13.04
CA GLY A 185 5.37 5.23 13.18
C GLY A 185 4.69 5.64 11.86
N MET A 186 5.31 5.37 10.72
CA MET A 186 4.71 5.46 9.39
C MET A 186 4.36 4.05 8.90
N GLY A 187 3.35 3.95 8.05
CA GLY A 187 2.95 2.70 7.43
C GLY A 187 3.82 2.37 6.23
N LYS A 188 3.59 1.18 5.66
CA LYS A 188 4.41 0.63 4.58
C LYS A 188 3.71 0.66 3.23
N VAL A 189 4.50 0.74 2.17
CA VAL A 189 4.08 0.49 0.79
C VAL A 189 4.18 -1.02 0.54
N THR A 190 3.17 -1.63 -0.06
CA THR A 190 3.13 -3.08 -0.34
C THR A 190 2.73 -3.36 -1.78
N HIS A 191 3.17 -4.50 -2.29
CA HIS A 191 2.81 -5.03 -3.60
C HIS A 191 2.45 -6.52 -3.48
N PHE A 192 1.23 -6.88 -3.85
CA PHE A 192 0.67 -8.21 -3.88
C PHE A 192 0.46 -8.68 -5.32
N VAL A 193 0.83 -9.93 -5.61
CA VAL A 193 0.60 -10.56 -6.91
C VAL A 193 -0.07 -11.92 -6.75
N ARG A 194 -0.83 -12.32 -7.77
CA ARG A 194 -1.52 -13.61 -7.80
C ARG A 194 -0.54 -14.77 -7.58
N GLY A 195 -0.97 -15.77 -6.81
CA GLY A 195 -0.21 -17.01 -6.56
C GLY A 195 0.96 -16.85 -5.60
N GLN A 196 1.64 -15.70 -5.60
CA GLN A 196 2.76 -15.39 -4.71
C GLN A 196 2.31 -14.81 -3.38
N GLY A 197 1.31 -13.92 -3.33
CA GLY A 197 1.03 -13.12 -2.13
C GLY A 197 1.86 -11.84 -2.11
N LEU A 198 2.40 -11.46 -0.96
CA LEU A 198 3.28 -10.29 -0.86
C LEU A 198 4.57 -10.52 -1.68
N LYS A 199 4.80 -9.67 -2.66
CA LYS A 199 5.99 -9.70 -3.54
C LYS A 199 7.09 -8.79 -3.02
N GLN A 200 6.73 -7.60 -2.55
CA GLN A 200 7.67 -6.64 -1.98
C GLN A 200 6.96 -5.63 -1.08
N GLU A 201 7.74 -5.03 -0.18
CA GLU A 201 7.28 -3.93 0.64
C GLU A 201 8.40 -2.92 0.91
N PHE A 202 8.01 -1.69 1.21
CA PHE A 202 8.91 -0.60 1.55
C PHE A 202 8.36 0.15 2.76
N TRP A 203 9.21 0.48 3.72
CA TRP A 203 8.85 1.36 4.83
C TRP A 203 10.02 2.24 5.24
N LEU A 204 9.72 3.21 6.08
CA LEU A 204 10.68 4.17 6.61
C LEU A 204 10.99 3.83 8.09
N GLU A 205 12.27 3.76 8.42
CA GLU A 205 12.78 3.59 9.79
C GLU A 205 13.64 4.78 10.18
N TYR A 206 13.72 5.03 11.48
CA TYR A 206 14.68 6.00 12.02
C TYR A 206 15.92 5.28 12.53
N ASP A 207 17.08 5.81 12.15
CA ASP A 207 18.40 5.41 12.61
C ASP A 207 19.06 6.63 13.28
N ASN A 208 19.52 6.45 14.52
CA ASN A 208 20.09 7.53 15.34
C ASN A 208 21.36 8.15 14.75
N GLU A 209 22.05 7.46 13.85
CA GLU A 209 23.32 7.91 13.26
C GLU A 209 23.13 8.41 11.82
N LYS A 210 22.15 7.87 11.10
CA LYS A 210 21.96 8.12 9.66
C LYS A 210 20.74 8.98 9.34
N GLY A 211 19.73 9.00 10.19
CA GLY A 211 18.46 9.70 9.95
C GLY A 211 17.36 8.73 9.51
N ILE A 212 16.50 9.15 8.59
CA ILE A 212 15.43 8.29 8.07
C ILE A 212 15.98 7.40 6.97
N MET A 213 15.84 6.10 7.18
CA MET A 213 16.22 5.02 6.29
C MET A 213 14.98 4.47 5.59
N GLY A 214 15.05 4.27 4.28
CA GLY A 214 14.11 3.44 3.54
C GLY A 214 14.57 1.98 3.58
N VAL A 215 13.68 1.08 3.96
CA VAL A 215 13.92 -0.36 3.98
C VAL A 215 13.02 -0.98 2.91
N HIS A 216 13.62 -1.67 1.94
CA HIS A 216 12.94 -2.37 0.86
C HIS A 216 13.17 -3.87 1.01
N ARG A 217 12.09 -4.64 1.18
CA ARG A 217 12.13 -6.10 1.18
C ARG A 217 11.47 -6.66 -0.07
N LYS A 218 12.06 -7.73 -0.60
CA LYS A 218 11.47 -8.58 -1.65
C LYS A 218 11.28 -9.97 -1.10
N TYR A 219 10.23 -10.63 -1.56
CA TYR A 219 9.84 -11.94 -1.06
C TYR A 219 9.62 -12.92 -2.20
N VAL A 220 9.79 -14.19 -1.89
CA VAL A 220 9.47 -15.32 -2.77
C VAL A 220 8.57 -16.30 -2.02
N LYS A 221 7.76 -17.06 -2.76
CA LYS A 221 6.96 -18.14 -2.19
C LYS A 221 7.80 -19.41 -2.09
N GLY A 222 7.99 -19.90 -0.87
CA GLY A 222 8.71 -21.14 -0.60
C GLY A 222 7.96 -22.39 -1.06
N ALA A 223 8.66 -23.52 -1.14
CA ALA A 223 8.07 -24.82 -1.47
C ALA A 223 7.01 -25.29 -0.46
N ASP A 224 7.07 -24.78 0.78
CA ASP A 224 6.08 -24.96 1.84
C ASP A 224 4.85 -24.06 1.69
N GLY A 225 4.79 -23.26 0.62
CA GLY A 225 3.71 -22.32 0.34
C GLY A 225 3.76 -21.04 1.16
N ARG A 226 4.77 -20.83 2.02
CA ARG A 226 4.92 -19.62 2.86
C ARG A 226 5.75 -18.55 2.17
N ILE A 227 5.52 -17.30 2.55
CA ILE A 227 6.30 -16.16 2.06
C ILE A 227 7.64 -16.11 2.78
N LYS A 228 8.74 -16.04 2.04
CA LYS A 228 10.11 -15.98 2.57
C LYS A 228 10.82 -14.74 2.05
N LEU A 229 11.61 -14.10 2.92
CA LEU A 229 12.45 -12.98 2.55
C LEU A 229 13.50 -13.44 1.54
N GLU A 230 13.54 -12.78 0.38
CA GLU A 230 14.55 -12.99 -0.66
C GLU A 230 15.71 -12.01 -0.48
N SER A 231 15.40 -10.73 -0.27
CA SER A 231 16.40 -9.68 -0.12
C SER A 231 15.87 -8.52 0.71
N GLU A 232 16.76 -7.85 1.43
CA GLU A 232 16.51 -6.58 2.10
C GLU A 232 17.57 -5.56 1.69
N GLU A 233 17.14 -4.36 1.28
CA GLU A 233 18.00 -3.22 1.00
C GLU A 233 17.64 -2.05 1.92
N ARG A 234 18.66 -1.37 2.44
CA ARG A 234 18.50 -0.18 3.29
C ARG A 234 19.23 1.01 2.67
N LYS A 235 18.53 2.13 2.50
CA LYS A 235 19.08 3.37 1.91
C LYS A 235 18.69 4.58 2.74
N VAL A 236 19.59 5.55 2.87
CA VAL A 236 19.26 6.84 3.50
C VAL A 236 18.26 7.56 2.61
N VAL A 237 17.10 7.90 3.17
CA VAL A 237 16.05 8.70 2.50
C VAL A 237 16.15 10.15 2.92
N MET A 238 16.41 10.40 4.20
CA MET A 238 16.63 11.75 4.73
C MET A 238 17.70 11.74 5.83
N PRO A 239 18.86 12.39 5.62
CA PRO A 239 19.93 12.41 6.61
C PRO A 239 19.56 13.25 7.84
N LEU A 240 20.18 12.97 8.99
CA LEU A 240 19.92 13.69 10.27
C LEU A 240 19.96 15.21 10.13
N LYS A 241 20.93 15.74 9.38
CA LYS A 241 21.10 17.19 9.13
C LYS A 241 19.85 17.86 8.53
N GLU A 242 19.05 17.12 7.79
CA GLU A 242 17.83 17.61 7.14
C GLU A 242 16.60 17.47 8.03
N LEU A 243 16.65 16.64 9.09
CA LEU A 243 15.56 16.49 10.05
C LEU A 243 15.46 17.65 11.05
N GLY A 244 16.50 18.51 11.15
CA GLY A 244 16.53 19.60 12.12
C GLY A 244 16.56 19.14 13.59
N ILE A 245 16.77 17.84 13.83
CA ILE A 245 16.93 17.26 15.16
C ILE A 245 18.40 17.45 15.52
N ALA A 246 18.70 18.39 16.41
CA ALA A 246 20.05 18.55 16.95
C ALA A 246 20.48 17.23 17.63
N ALA A 247 21.66 16.74 17.26
CA ALA A 247 22.27 15.54 17.85
C ALA A 247 22.57 15.72 19.34
#